data_AF-A0A7C9N0Y4-F1
#
_entry.id   AF-A0A7C9N0Y4-F1
#
_cell.length_a   1.000
_cell.length_b   1.000
_cell.length_c   1.000
_cell.angle_alpha   90.00
_cell.angle_beta   90.00
_cell.angle_gamma   90.00
#
_symmetry.space_group_name_H-M   'P 1'
#
loop_
_entity.id
_entity.type
_entity.pdbx_description
1 polymer ?
#
loop_
_entity_poly.entity_id
_entity_poly.type
_entity_poly.pdbx_seq_one_letter_code
_entity_poly.pdbx_strand_id
1 'polypeptide(L)'
;MLSTAIRLALLCALAACLLPRPAEAATPELVGGPCRYDVFAGTATFVTVRAWQPRSPNEGIPTPYPPLAVTYRFTPSAPITGEPLYQPDATHTLTLANSMPPGPRFVAKYAIAPGKTVPCELHIIRQGTCTPVIHVFPGIDRTDYFEQTGH
;
A
#
# COMPACT_ATOMS: atom_id res chain seq x y z
N MET A 1 64.03 50.81 13.73
CA MET A 1 62.84 50.33 14.47
C MET A 1 61.82 49.86 13.43
N LEU A 2 61.83 48.56 13.12
CA LEU A 2 60.95 47.95 12.13
C LEU A 2 59.63 47.58 12.81
N SER A 3 58.52 48.09 12.28
CA SER A 3 57.18 48.07 12.87
C SER A 3 56.68 46.65 13.18
N THR A 4 56.24 46.44 14.42
CA THR A 4 55.66 45.21 14.98
C THR A 4 54.43 44.71 14.21
N ALA A 5 53.80 45.56 13.40
CA ALA A 5 52.64 45.22 12.57
C ALA A 5 52.95 44.21 11.46
N ILE A 6 54.19 44.15 10.96
CA ILE A 6 54.54 43.28 9.81
C ILE A 6 54.71 41.81 10.22
N ARG A 7 55.00 41.53 11.50
CA ARG A 7 55.19 40.15 11.98
C ARG A 7 53.89 39.40 12.26
N LEU A 8 52.77 40.10 12.50
CA LEU A 8 51.50 39.46 12.82
C LEU A 8 50.74 38.95 11.59
N ALA A 9 50.93 39.59 10.43
CA ALA A 9 50.23 39.20 9.20
C ALA A 9 50.76 37.88 8.60
N LEU A 10 52.03 37.52 8.85
CA LEU A 10 52.63 36.32 8.27
C LEU A 10 52.25 35.02 9.00
N LEU A 11 51.77 35.10 10.25
CA LEU A 11 51.42 33.93 11.07
C LEU A 11 50.01 33.39 10.81
N CYS A 12 49.11 34.18 10.21
CA CYS A 12 47.76 33.71 9.88
C CYS A 12 47.66 32.99 8.52
N ALA A 13 48.66 33.14 7.63
CA ALA A 13 48.60 32.54 6.29
C ALA A 13 49.02 31.06 6.22
N LEU A 14 49.73 30.53 7.23
CA LEU A 14 50.18 29.13 7.24
C LEU A 14 49.23 28.14 7.93
N ALA A 15 48.22 28.60 8.67
CA ALA A 15 47.34 27.70 9.42
C ALA A 15 46.13 27.18 8.61
N ALA A 16 45.83 27.75 7.44
CA ALA A 16 44.62 27.43 6.68
C ALA A 16 44.75 26.21 5.73
N CYS A 17 45.97 25.72 5.48
CA CYS A 17 46.21 24.62 4.52
C CYS A 17 46.27 23.22 5.13
N LEU A 18 46.10 23.06 6.44
CA LEU A 18 46.20 21.77 7.13
C LEU A 18 44.85 21.23 7.65
N LEU A 19 43.73 21.82 7.24
CA LEU A 19 42.42 21.26 7.58
C LEU A 19 42.14 20.02 6.71
N PRO A 20 41.97 18.82 7.31
CA PRO A 20 41.54 17.65 6.56
C PRO A 20 40.16 17.92 5.95
N ARG A 21 40.05 17.71 4.63
CA ARG A 21 38.75 17.76 3.95
C ARG A 21 37.84 16.71 4.57
N PRO A 22 36.59 17.04 4.97
CA PRO A 22 35.63 16.02 5.33
C PRO A 22 35.42 15.15 4.10
N ALA A 23 35.69 13.85 4.23
CA ALA A 23 35.32 12.88 3.23
C ALA A 23 33.79 12.85 3.17
N GLU A 24 33.24 13.30 2.05
CA GLU A 24 31.81 13.23 1.79
C GLU A 24 31.45 11.74 1.65
N ALA A 25 30.88 11.19 2.72
CA ALA A 25 30.36 9.83 2.69
C ALA A 25 29.29 9.78 1.59
N ALA A 26 29.59 9.06 0.51
CA ALA A 26 28.61 8.78 -0.53
C ALA A 26 27.36 8.21 0.15
N THR A 27 26.27 8.97 0.12
CA THR A 27 24.99 8.49 0.62
C THR A 27 24.64 7.25 -0.20
N PRO A 28 24.29 6.12 0.44
CA PRO A 28 23.87 4.94 -0.30
C PRO A 28 22.73 5.35 -1.23
N GLU A 29 22.92 5.11 -2.53
CA GLU A 29 21.93 5.41 -3.55
C GLU A 29 20.63 4.70 -3.16
N LEU A 30 19.59 5.49 -2.89
CA LEU A 30 18.31 4.98 -2.45
C LEU A 30 17.64 4.31 -3.66
N VAL A 31 17.83 3.00 -3.81
CA VAL A 31 17.22 2.20 -4.88
C VAL A 31 15.73 2.03 -4.54
N GLY A 32 14.90 2.93 -5.05
CA GLY A 32 13.44 2.84 -4.97
C GLY A 32 12.73 4.19 -5.00
N GLY A 33 12.01 4.47 -6.08
CA GLY A 33 11.06 5.58 -6.16
C GLY A 33 9.66 5.19 -5.66
N PRO A 34 8.74 6.16 -5.48
CA PRO A 34 7.37 5.87 -5.08
C PRO A 34 6.69 4.97 -6.12
N CYS A 35 5.79 4.09 -5.66
CA CYS A 35 5.03 3.23 -6.55
C CYS A 35 4.04 4.06 -7.37
N ARG A 36 3.96 3.76 -8.67
CA ARG A 36 2.98 4.36 -9.58
C ARG A 36 2.04 3.29 -10.10
N TYR A 37 0.78 3.66 -10.22
CA TYR A 37 -0.28 2.78 -10.69
C TYR A 37 -1.05 3.44 -11.82
N ASP A 38 -1.45 2.63 -12.80
CA ASP A 38 -2.57 2.98 -13.66
C ASP A 38 -3.87 2.63 -12.94
N VAL A 39 -4.87 3.49 -13.08
CA VAL A 39 -6.17 3.36 -12.42
C VAL A 39 -7.25 3.14 -13.46
N PHE A 40 -7.99 2.04 -13.30
CA PHE A 40 -9.12 1.67 -14.13
C PHE A 40 -10.40 1.73 -13.29
N ALA A 41 -11.26 2.69 -13.61
CA ALA A 41 -12.56 2.81 -12.96
C ALA A 41 -13.48 1.64 -13.34
N GLY A 42 -14.34 1.23 -12.40
CA GLY A 42 -15.30 0.15 -12.61
C GLY A 42 -16.24 -0.03 -11.44
N THR A 43 -16.77 -1.24 -11.34
CA THR A 43 -17.63 -1.67 -10.25
C THR A 43 -17.20 -3.03 -9.75
N ALA A 44 -17.47 -3.31 -8.48
CA ALA A 44 -17.34 -4.63 -7.90
C ALA A 44 -18.72 -5.17 -7.56
N THR A 45 -19.05 -6.36 -8.06
CA THR A 45 -20.27 -7.08 -7.69
C THR A 45 -19.91 -8.21 -6.75
N PHE A 46 -20.47 -8.19 -5.54
CA PHE A 46 -20.26 -9.24 -4.56
C PHE A 46 -20.99 -10.52 -5.01
N VAL A 47 -20.24 -11.62 -5.11
CA VAL A 47 -20.74 -12.90 -5.64
C VAL A 47 -21.20 -13.79 -4.49
N THR A 48 -20.40 -13.92 -3.43
CA THR A 48 -20.75 -14.76 -2.28
C THR A 48 -20.42 -14.05 -0.97
N VAL A 49 -21.28 -14.25 0.03
CA VAL A 49 -21.02 -13.94 1.44
C VAL A 49 -21.42 -15.17 2.24
N ARG A 50 -20.46 -15.84 2.87
CA ARG A 50 -20.71 -17.06 3.66
C ARG A 50 -19.77 -17.16 4.86
N ALA A 51 -20.08 -18.02 5.81
CA ALA A 51 -19.14 -18.38 6.87
C ALA A 51 -17.82 -18.87 6.25
N TRP A 52 -16.70 -18.36 6.73
CA TRP A 52 -15.40 -18.87 6.32
C TRP A 52 -15.19 -20.26 6.92
N GLN A 53 -14.71 -21.18 6.08
CA GLN A 53 -14.46 -22.57 6.46
C GLN A 53 -12.98 -22.88 6.23
N PRO A 54 -12.18 -23.06 7.29
CA PRO A 54 -10.80 -23.51 7.13
C PRO A 54 -10.77 -24.94 6.56
N ARG A 55 -9.82 -25.23 5.68
CA ARG A 55 -9.53 -26.58 5.16
C ARG A 55 -8.56 -27.34 6.07
N SER A 56 -7.86 -26.64 6.97
CA SER A 56 -7.03 -27.25 8.02
C SER A 56 -7.05 -26.42 9.31
N PRO A 57 -6.75 -27.02 10.49
CA PRO A 57 -6.81 -26.32 11.78
C PRO A 57 -5.94 -25.08 11.90
N ASN A 58 -4.87 -24.98 11.10
CA ASN A 58 -3.90 -23.87 11.13
C ASN A 58 -4.04 -22.93 9.91
N GLU A 59 -5.10 -23.09 9.12
CA GLU A 59 -5.35 -22.19 7.99
C GLU A 59 -5.94 -20.87 8.49
N GLY A 60 -5.64 -19.77 7.80
CA GLY A 60 -6.23 -18.46 8.05
C GLY A 60 -5.55 -17.63 9.14
N ILE A 61 -5.99 -16.37 9.24
CA ILE A 61 -5.55 -15.43 10.28
C ILE A 61 -6.58 -15.48 11.42
N PRO A 62 -6.17 -15.74 12.68
CA PRO A 62 -7.09 -15.72 13.82
C PRO A 62 -7.82 -14.39 13.93
N THR A 63 -9.15 -14.44 14.07
CA THR A 63 -10.01 -13.25 14.21
C THR A 63 -10.77 -13.29 15.54
N PRO A 64 -11.01 -12.15 16.20
CA PRO A 64 -11.82 -12.10 17.43
C PRO A 64 -13.34 -12.19 17.17
N TYR A 65 -13.75 -12.30 15.91
CA TYR A 65 -15.12 -12.44 15.44
C TYR A 65 -15.24 -13.62 14.47
N PRO A 66 -16.45 -14.16 14.21
CA PRO A 66 -16.67 -15.20 13.20
C PRO A 66 -16.29 -14.68 11.80
N PRO A 67 -15.25 -15.21 11.15
CA PRO A 67 -14.81 -14.70 9.86
C PRO A 67 -15.78 -15.07 8.73
N LEU A 68 -15.96 -14.16 7.77
CA LEU A 68 -16.75 -14.40 6.56
C LEU A 68 -15.85 -14.53 5.32
N ALA A 69 -16.18 -15.47 4.45
CA ALA A 69 -15.63 -15.58 3.10
C ALA A 69 -16.51 -14.75 2.16
N VAL A 70 -16.02 -13.56 1.81
CA VAL A 70 -16.67 -12.64 0.88
C VAL A 70 -15.91 -12.64 -0.44
N THR A 71 -16.62 -12.87 -1.55
CA THR A 71 -16.04 -12.79 -2.89
C THR A 71 -16.74 -11.76 -3.75
N TYR A 72 -16.02 -11.19 -4.71
CA TYR A 72 -16.54 -10.22 -5.66
C TYR A 72 -15.89 -10.41 -7.03
N ARG A 73 -16.52 -9.83 -8.05
CA ARG A 73 -15.98 -9.69 -9.41
C ARG A 73 -15.88 -8.21 -9.74
N PHE A 74 -14.74 -7.81 -10.29
CA PHE A 74 -14.56 -6.48 -10.84
C PHE A 74 -15.06 -6.44 -12.29
N THR A 75 -15.72 -5.34 -12.67
CA THR A 75 -16.18 -5.05 -14.02
C THR A 75 -15.75 -3.63 -14.37
N PRO A 76 -14.84 -3.44 -15.33
CA PRO A 76 -14.34 -2.11 -15.67
C PRO A 76 -15.39 -1.29 -16.41
N SER A 77 -15.38 0.03 -16.21
CA SER A 77 -16.29 0.97 -16.89
C SER A 77 -15.98 1.12 -18.38
N ALA A 78 -14.76 0.77 -18.79
CA ALA A 78 -14.33 0.71 -20.19
C ALA A 78 -13.51 -0.58 -20.41
N PRO A 79 -13.51 -1.16 -21.62
CA PRO A 79 -12.70 -2.34 -21.91
C PRO A 79 -11.22 -2.11 -21.60
N ILE A 80 -10.62 -3.05 -20.85
CA ILE A 80 -9.17 -3.07 -20.59
C ILE A 80 -8.55 -4.10 -21.54
N THR A 81 -7.72 -3.64 -22.46
CA THR A 81 -7.08 -4.48 -23.50
C THR A 81 -5.57 -4.42 -23.39
N GLY A 82 -4.89 -5.55 -23.60
CA GLY A 82 -3.43 -5.61 -23.61
C GLY A 82 -2.76 -5.49 -22.22
N GLU A 83 -3.53 -5.58 -21.15
CA GLU A 83 -3.02 -5.51 -19.77
C GLU A 83 -2.80 -6.92 -19.20
N PRO A 84 -1.54 -7.39 -19.06
CA PRO A 84 -1.25 -8.76 -18.65
C PRO A 84 -1.61 -9.08 -17.19
N LEU A 85 -1.70 -8.08 -16.31
CA LEU A 85 -2.06 -8.29 -14.91
C LEU A 85 -3.58 -8.27 -14.69
N TYR A 86 -4.35 -7.82 -15.68
CA TYR A 86 -5.80 -7.85 -15.62
C TYR A 86 -6.32 -9.21 -16.07
N GLN A 87 -7.02 -9.90 -15.17
CA GLN A 87 -7.72 -11.13 -15.47
C GLN A 87 -9.21 -10.82 -15.59
N PRO A 88 -9.77 -10.79 -16.82
CA PRO A 88 -11.20 -10.59 -16.99
C PRO A 88 -11.94 -11.70 -16.26
N ASP A 89 -13.09 -11.37 -15.68
CA ASP A 89 -13.96 -12.36 -15.07
C ASP A 89 -13.37 -13.14 -13.87
N ALA A 90 -12.26 -12.65 -13.32
CA ALA A 90 -11.69 -13.21 -12.11
C ALA A 90 -12.61 -12.96 -10.89
N THR A 91 -12.63 -13.96 -10.00
CA THR A 91 -13.29 -13.82 -8.69
C THR A 91 -12.23 -13.55 -7.64
N HIS A 92 -12.43 -12.50 -6.87
CA HIS A 92 -11.50 -12.02 -5.85
C HIS A 92 -12.12 -12.17 -4.47
N THR A 93 -11.26 -12.34 -3.46
CA THR A 93 -11.68 -12.36 -2.05
C THR A 93 -11.58 -10.94 -1.49
N LEU A 94 -12.61 -10.48 -0.80
CA LEU A 94 -12.55 -9.26 -0.01
C LEU A 94 -11.84 -9.56 1.32
N THR A 95 -10.81 -8.78 1.61
CA THR A 95 -10.11 -8.78 2.89
C THR A 95 -10.05 -7.36 3.43
N LEU A 96 -9.91 -7.23 4.75
CA LEU A 96 -9.46 -5.98 5.37
C LEU A 96 -8.04 -5.64 4.92
N ALA A 97 -7.58 -4.41 5.13
CA ALA A 97 -6.28 -3.95 4.65
C ALA A 97 -5.10 -4.72 5.29
N ASN A 98 -5.30 -5.31 6.47
CA ASN A 98 -4.36 -6.21 7.14
C ASN A 98 -4.49 -7.69 6.72
N SER A 99 -5.15 -7.97 5.59
CA SER A 99 -5.41 -9.32 5.05
C SER A 99 -6.37 -10.20 5.85
N MET A 100 -6.95 -9.72 6.95
CA MET A 100 -7.97 -10.48 7.68
C MET A 100 -9.28 -10.59 6.89
N PRO A 101 -10.02 -11.69 7.02
CA PRO A 101 -11.39 -11.77 6.50
C PRO A 101 -12.29 -10.76 7.22
N PRO A 102 -13.30 -10.17 6.55
CA PRO A 102 -14.26 -9.30 7.20
C PRO A 102 -15.17 -10.08 8.15
N GLY A 103 -15.67 -9.40 9.19
CA GLY A 103 -16.66 -9.93 10.11
C GLY A 103 -18.10 -9.55 9.72
N PRO A 104 -19.10 -10.06 10.47
CA PRO A 104 -20.51 -9.80 10.19
C PRO A 104 -20.90 -8.32 10.35
N ARG A 105 -20.32 -7.60 11.32
CA ARG A 105 -20.70 -6.18 11.54
C ARG A 105 -20.15 -5.27 10.44
N PHE A 106 -18.97 -5.57 9.89
CA PHE A 106 -18.34 -4.89 8.77
C PHE A 106 -19.17 -5.09 7.51
N VAL A 107 -19.53 -6.35 7.22
CA VAL A 107 -20.41 -6.70 6.10
C VAL A 107 -21.74 -5.96 6.20
N ALA A 108 -22.33 -5.88 7.39
CA ALA A 108 -23.55 -5.12 7.62
C ALA A 108 -23.38 -3.60 7.44
N LYS A 109 -22.32 -3.00 8.04
CA LYS A 109 -22.03 -1.56 7.96
C LYS A 109 -21.93 -1.06 6.52
N TYR A 110 -21.27 -1.84 5.66
CA TYR A 110 -21.06 -1.49 4.25
C TYR A 110 -22.13 -2.07 3.31
N ALA A 111 -23.21 -2.65 3.86
CA ALA A 111 -24.29 -3.29 3.10
C ALA A 111 -23.78 -4.29 2.05
N ILE A 112 -22.75 -5.05 2.41
CA ILE A 112 -22.14 -6.08 1.55
C ILE A 112 -23.08 -7.29 1.52
N ALA A 113 -23.60 -7.62 0.36
CA ALA A 113 -24.50 -8.75 0.15
C ALA A 113 -24.31 -9.34 -1.25
N PRO A 114 -24.59 -10.63 -1.48
CA PRO A 114 -24.58 -11.20 -2.82
C PRO A 114 -25.44 -10.39 -3.79
N GLY A 115 -24.93 -10.14 -5.00
CA GLY A 115 -25.56 -9.32 -6.02
C GLY A 115 -25.44 -7.81 -5.81
N LYS A 116 -24.95 -7.34 -4.65
CA LYS A 116 -24.70 -5.91 -4.44
C LYS A 116 -23.52 -5.45 -5.29
N THR A 117 -23.72 -4.36 -6.02
CA THR A 117 -22.68 -3.69 -6.79
C THR A 117 -22.28 -2.36 -6.13
N VAL A 118 -20.98 -2.08 -6.08
CA VAL A 118 -20.40 -0.85 -5.54
C VAL A 118 -19.31 -0.29 -6.47
N PRO A 119 -19.01 1.02 -6.44
CA PRO A 119 -17.85 1.57 -7.13
C PRO A 119 -16.56 0.88 -6.70
N CYS A 120 -15.70 0.58 -7.67
CA CYS A 120 -14.40 -0.05 -7.45
C CYS A 120 -13.40 0.46 -8.48
N GLU A 121 -12.16 0.61 -8.07
CA GLU A 121 -11.05 0.94 -8.95
C GLU A 121 -10.06 -0.23 -8.94
N LEU A 122 -9.58 -0.59 -10.13
CA LEU A 122 -8.48 -1.52 -10.32
C LEU A 122 -7.21 -0.70 -10.53
N HIS A 123 -6.25 -0.84 -9.62
CA HIS A 123 -4.95 -0.18 -9.66
C HIS A 123 -3.91 -1.21 -10.06
N ILE A 124 -3.18 -0.96 -11.14
CA ILE A 124 -2.15 -1.87 -11.65
C ILE A 124 -0.80 -1.17 -11.64
N ILE A 125 0.20 -1.81 -11.03
CA ILE A 125 1.52 -1.21 -10.86
C ILE A 125 2.21 -0.97 -12.22
N ARG A 126 2.88 0.17 -12.34
CA ARG A 126 3.73 0.56 -13.48
C ARG A 126 5.17 0.79 -13.08
N GLN A 127 5.39 1.20 -11.84
CA GLN A 127 6.72 1.49 -11.32
C GLN A 127 6.79 1.13 -9.84
N GLY A 128 7.92 0.59 -9.41
CA GLY A 128 8.18 0.17 -8.03
C GLY A 128 7.98 -1.33 -7.81
N THR A 129 8.05 -1.75 -6.56
CA THR A 129 7.97 -3.17 -6.12
C THR A 129 6.81 -3.42 -5.15
N CYS A 130 5.81 -2.54 -5.15
CA CYS A 130 4.58 -2.69 -4.37
C CYS A 130 3.67 -3.81 -4.92
N THR A 131 2.52 -4.02 -4.27
CA THR A 131 1.49 -4.97 -4.70
C THR A 131 1.09 -4.75 -6.17
N PRO A 132 1.22 -5.74 -7.06
CA PRO A 132 1.00 -5.52 -8.49
C PRO A 132 -0.41 -5.12 -8.89
N VAL A 133 -1.42 -5.63 -8.17
CA VAL A 133 -2.84 -5.42 -8.44
C VAL A 133 -3.55 -5.08 -7.14
N ILE A 134 -4.26 -3.96 -7.11
CA ILE A 134 -5.02 -3.50 -5.94
C ILE A 134 -6.45 -3.16 -6.39
N HIS A 135 -7.44 -3.65 -5.64
CA HIS A 135 -8.82 -3.17 -5.75
C HIS A 135 -9.11 -2.16 -4.63
N VAL A 136 -9.48 -0.94 -5.02
CA VAL A 136 -9.84 0.15 -4.12
C VAL A 136 -11.34 0.37 -4.17
N PHE A 137 -11.97 0.49 -3.02
CA PHE A 137 -13.41 0.66 -2.87
C PHE A 137 -13.69 2.03 -2.23
N PRO A 138 -14.03 3.08 -2.99
CA PRO A 138 -14.21 4.42 -2.44
C PRO A 138 -15.24 4.53 -1.30
N GLY A 139 -16.22 3.63 -1.25
CA GLY A 139 -17.27 3.58 -0.22
C GLY A 139 -17.07 2.52 0.87
N ILE A 140 -15.95 1.78 0.86
CA ILE A 140 -15.67 0.72 1.85
C ILE A 140 -14.28 0.96 2.42
N ASP A 141 -14.22 1.44 3.66
CA ASP A 141 -12.95 1.59 4.37
C ASP A 141 -12.47 0.23 4.88
N ARG A 142 -11.51 -0.36 4.18
CA ARG A 142 -10.89 -1.65 4.53
C ARG A 142 -9.98 -1.57 5.76
N THR A 143 -9.71 -0.37 6.29
CA THR A 143 -8.95 -0.13 7.52
C THR A 143 -9.85 0.01 8.75
N ASP A 144 -11.16 -0.10 8.57
CA ASP A 144 -12.15 -0.02 9.64
C ASP A 144 -12.18 -1.29 10.49
N TYR A 145 -11.24 -1.36 11.43
CA TYR A 145 -10.98 -2.52 12.29
C TYR A 145 -11.86 -2.59 13.53
N PHE A 146 -13.01 -1.91 13.56
CA PHE A 146 -13.85 -1.82 14.75
C PHE A 146 -14.30 -3.17 15.32
N GLU A 147 -14.43 -4.21 14.48
CA GLU A 147 -14.74 -5.56 14.98
C GLU A 147 -13.56 -6.22 15.69
N GLN A 148 -12.32 -5.77 15.47
CA GLN A 148 -11.14 -6.31 16.15
C GLN A 148 -11.06 -5.88 17.60
N THR A 149 -11.62 -4.73 17.96
CA THR A 149 -11.52 -4.15 19.30
C THR A 149 -12.65 -4.58 20.23
N GLY A 150 -13.60 -5.41 19.79
CA GLY A 150 -14.59 -6.05 20.66
C GLY A 150 -15.61 -5.11 21.33
N HIS A 151 -15.68 -3.84 20.91
CA HIS A 151 -16.60 -2.83 21.44
C HIS A 151 -17.82 -2.57 20.53
#